data_AF-A0A645ENE1-F1
#
_entry.id   AF-A0A645ENE1-F1
#
_cell.length_a   1.000
_cell.length_b   1.000
_cell.length_c   1.000
_cell.angle_alpha   90.00
_cell.angle_beta   90.00
_cell.angle_gamma   90.00
#
_symmetry.space_group_name_H-M   'P 1'
#
loop_
_entity.id
_entity.type
_entity.pdbx_description
1 polymer ?
#
loop_
_entity_poly.entity_id
_entity_poly.type
_entity_poly.pdbx_seq_one_letter_code
_entity_poly.pdbx_strand_id
1 'polypeptide(L)'
;MPNEATPLNIVQGAFTLTDAAASKDGVLLGAIGECFWQNKGVNTYYDMYLDGYQTLGTRLSEVYEPHTEEGKNYTGDYPSTLTSLTLLPWYADEANLPEIVLVAVLGEGGIDSGQTGDGIDITIEKERIQIAFYINPRTGEITLPKDDAEREAWCEKTRQLAADGRNERTYCPLEGSQTVGGVTLTLERLGFDPTQHYLFIRYTIDGLYCPPESHYSVQHIYMDGVELEGWDKGGQYTAEAATLWVESYGTFTTFDDWESNTSGHSMPTVPQYLPDTFEIRIVWDVYDRDKEYNRVFIGAFDITTTVHKADIVPGKLWDY
;
A
#
# COMPACT_ATOMS: atom_id res chain seq x y z
N MET A 1 -12.08 -23.46 -6.41
CA MET A 1 -10.98 -22.99 -7.26
C MET A 1 -9.96 -24.10 -7.42
N PRO A 2 -9.16 -24.10 -8.51
CA PRO A 2 -8.10 -25.09 -8.71
C PRO A 2 -7.13 -25.09 -7.54
N ASN A 3 -6.58 -26.26 -7.21
CA ASN A 3 -5.60 -26.43 -6.12
C ASN A 3 -4.15 -26.44 -6.63
N GLU A 4 -3.92 -26.30 -7.94
CA GLU A 4 -2.59 -26.41 -8.55
C GLU A 4 -2.26 -25.11 -9.30
N ALA A 5 -1.09 -24.55 -9.00
CA ALA A 5 -0.56 -23.40 -9.72
C ALA A 5 -0.16 -23.80 -11.15
N THR A 6 -0.41 -22.92 -12.11
CA THR A 6 0.01 -23.14 -13.49
C THR A 6 1.47 -22.71 -13.64
N PRO A 7 2.39 -23.62 -14.01
CA PRO A 7 3.78 -23.25 -14.26
C PRO A 7 3.87 -22.35 -15.50
N LEU A 8 4.53 -21.20 -15.36
CA LEU A 8 4.75 -20.22 -16.44
C LEU A 8 6.20 -20.23 -16.90
N ASN A 9 7.16 -20.18 -15.96
CA ASN A 9 8.60 -20.13 -16.20
C ASN A 9 9.01 -19.09 -17.27
N ILE A 10 8.40 -17.89 -17.22
CA ILE A 10 8.69 -16.81 -18.15
C ILE A 10 9.89 -16.03 -17.61
N VAL A 11 11.02 -16.10 -18.32
CA VAL A 11 12.28 -15.45 -17.94
C VAL A 11 12.48 -14.17 -18.74
N GLN A 12 12.72 -13.06 -18.05
CA GLN A 12 13.08 -11.77 -18.64
C GLN A 12 14.21 -11.13 -17.81
N GLY A 13 15.44 -11.33 -18.28
CA GLY A 13 16.62 -10.88 -17.57
C GLY A 13 16.82 -11.63 -16.26
N ALA A 14 17.04 -10.90 -15.17
CA ALA A 14 17.13 -11.40 -13.81
C ALA A 14 15.76 -11.73 -13.18
N PHE A 15 14.65 -11.35 -13.81
CA PHE A 15 13.30 -11.65 -13.35
C PHE A 15 12.75 -12.92 -14.00
N THR A 16 12.17 -13.81 -13.20
CA THR A 16 11.44 -14.98 -13.67
C THR A 16 10.08 -15.04 -13.00
N LEU A 17 9.00 -15.07 -13.79
CA LEU A 17 7.67 -15.43 -13.31
C LEU A 17 7.53 -16.96 -13.38
N THR A 18 7.55 -17.62 -12.22
CA THR A 18 7.62 -19.09 -12.13
C THR A 18 6.26 -19.72 -12.36
N ASP A 19 5.23 -19.19 -11.71
CA ASP A 19 3.89 -19.74 -11.70
C ASP A 19 2.83 -18.67 -11.41
N ALA A 20 1.60 -18.98 -11.76
CA ALA A 20 0.44 -18.18 -11.40
C ALA A 20 -0.76 -19.07 -11.05
N ALA A 21 -1.59 -18.59 -10.11
CA ALA A 21 -2.83 -19.26 -9.73
C ALA A 21 -3.92 -18.23 -9.39
N ALA A 22 -5.17 -18.52 -9.75
CA ALA A 22 -6.31 -17.78 -9.24
C ALA A 22 -6.65 -18.28 -7.83
N SER A 23 -6.94 -17.35 -6.93
CA SER A 23 -7.45 -17.59 -5.58
C SER A 23 -8.71 -16.77 -5.31
N LYS A 24 -9.35 -16.99 -4.16
CA LYS A 24 -10.55 -16.23 -3.77
C LYS A 24 -10.24 -14.74 -3.58
N ASP A 25 -9.02 -14.43 -3.17
CA ASP A 25 -8.63 -13.08 -2.76
C ASP A 25 -7.91 -12.34 -3.91
N GLY A 26 -7.42 -13.06 -4.92
CA GLY A 26 -6.63 -12.47 -5.99
C GLY A 26 -5.88 -13.47 -6.86
N VAL A 27 -4.92 -12.96 -7.63
CA VAL A 27 -3.95 -13.78 -8.37
C VAL A 27 -2.70 -13.98 -7.51
N LEU A 28 -2.32 -15.23 -7.29
CA LEU A 28 -1.03 -15.59 -6.71
C LEU A 28 0.01 -15.67 -7.82
N LEU A 29 1.12 -14.96 -7.66
CA LEU A 29 2.27 -14.98 -8.55
C LEU A 29 3.50 -15.50 -7.81
N GLY A 30 4.07 -16.59 -8.29
CA GLY A 30 5.42 -17.03 -7.93
C GLY A 30 6.45 -16.31 -8.78
N ALA A 31 7.45 -15.71 -8.14
CA ALA A 31 8.50 -14.99 -8.86
C ALA A 31 9.87 -15.19 -8.22
N ILE A 32 10.90 -15.25 -9.07
CA ILE A 32 12.31 -15.20 -8.70
C ILE A 32 12.89 -13.92 -9.30
N GLY A 33 13.59 -13.13 -8.50
CA GLY A 33 14.27 -11.92 -8.96
C GLY A 33 15.55 -11.67 -8.18
N GLU A 34 16.43 -10.81 -8.71
CA GLU A 34 17.63 -10.37 -8.00
C GLU A 34 17.34 -9.07 -7.23
N CYS A 35 17.72 -9.06 -5.94
CA CYS A 35 17.58 -7.92 -5.02
C CYS A 35 18.95 -7.43 -4.56
N PHE A 36 19.04 -6.13 -4.27
CA PHE A 36 20.24 -5.49 -3.74
C PHE A 36 21.50 -5.63 -4.64
N TRP A 37 21.32 -5.96 -5.92
CA TRP A 37 22.35 -6.12 -6.96
C TRP A 37 22.77 -4.80 -7.64
N GLN A 38 22.72 -3.69 -6.91
CA GLN A 38 22.95 -2.34 -7.45
C GLN A 38 24.35 -2.17 -8.07
N ASN A 39 25.36 -2.89 -7.58
CA ASN A 39 26.74 -2.80 -8.06
C ASN A 39 26.97 -3.42 -9.46
N LYS A 40 26.05 -4.28 -9.93
CA LYS A 40 26.10 -4.86 -11.27
C LYS A 40 25.18 -4.15 -12.26
N GLY A 41 24.52 -3.10 -11.79
CA GLY A 41 23.67 -2.28 -12.62
C GLY A 41 22.41 -2.98 -13.09
N VAL A 42 21.95 -4.10 -12.50
CA VAL A 42 20.69 -4.73 -12.89
C VAL A 42 19.72 -4.64 -11.72
N ASN A 43 18.60 -3.95 -11.91
CA ASN A 43 17.56 -3.86 -10.90
C ASN A 43 16.20 -4.10 -11.54
N THR A 44 15.41 -5.01 -10.95
CA THR A 44 14.12 -5.44 -11.46
C THR A 44 13.01 -4.56 -10.87
N TYR A 45 12.89 -3.36 -11.42
CA TYR A 45 11.75 -2.48 -11.15
C TYR A 45 10.61 -2.82 -12.10
N TYR A 46 9.48 -3.20 -11.53
CA TYR A 46 8.27 -3.50 -12.28
C TYR A 46 7.03 -3.09 -11.50
N ASP A 47 5.99 -2.79 -12.24
CA ASP A 47 4.63 -2.62 -11.75
C ASP A 47 3.80 -3.86 -12.12
N MET A 48 2.83 -4.19 -11.28
CA MET A 48 1.89 -5.29 -11.50
C MET A 48 0.50 -4.74 -11.74
N TYR A 49 -0.24 -5.39 -12.63
CA TYR A 49 -1.55 -4.93 -13.07
C TYR A 49 -2.57 -6.07 -13.18
N LEU A 50 -3.82 -5.75 -12.86
CA LEU A 50 -5.01 -6.56 -13.15
C LEU A 50 -5.99 -5.69 -13.95
N ASP A 51 -6.21 -6.01 -15.22
CA ASP A 51 -6.96 -5.18 -16.19
C ASP A 51 -6.54 -3.70 -16.15
N GLY A 52 -5.24 -3.43 -15.98
CA GLY A 52 -4.70 -2.07 -15.90
C GLY A 52 -4.89 -1.35 -14.56
N TYR A 53 -5.59 -1.94 -13.56
CA TYR A 53 -5.47 -1.47 -12.18
C TYR A 53 -4.09 -1.85 -11.66
N GLN A 54 -3.30 -0.85 -11.31
CA GLN A 54 -1.96 -1.04 -10.74
C GLN A 54 -2.09 -1.55 -9.31
N THR A 55 -1.22 -2.46 -8.92
CA THR A 55 -1.14 -2.97 -7.56
C THR A 55 0.30 -3.27 -7.17
N LEU A 56 0.66 -3.03 -5.92
CA LEU A 56 1.94 -3.48 -5.36
C LEU A 56 1.88 -4.97 -4.93
N GLY A 57 0.68 -5.52 -4.81
CA GLY A 57 0.44 -6.85 -4.24
C GLY A 57 0.90 -6.97 -2.78
N THR A 58 0.56 -8.10 -2.16
CA THR A 58 1.02 -8.46 -0.82
C THR A 58 1.92 -9.68 -0.92
N ARG A 59 3.17 -9.54 -0.48
CA ARG A 59 4.11 -10.67 -0.45
C ARG A 59 3.75 -11.59 0.72
N LEU A 60 3.26 -12.78 0.39
CA LEU A 60 2.87 -13.80 1.36
C LEU A 60 4.07 -14.60 1.86
N SER A 61 5.12 -14.70 1.04
CA SER A 61 6.37 -15.36 1.38
C SER A 61 7.52 -14.69 0.64
N GLU A 62 8.66 -14.57 1.31
CA GLU A 62 9.92 -14.09 0.77
C GLU A 62 11.05 -14.96 1.29
N VAL A 63 11.89 -15.44 0.39
CA VAL A 63 13.11 -16.17 0.71
C VAL A 63 14.26 -15.46 0.02
N TYR A 64 15.19 -14.97 0.83
CA TYR A 64 16.40 -14.32 0.37
C TYR A 64 17.57 -15.30 0.45
N GLU A 65 18.22 -15.53 -0.68
CA GLU A 65 19.44 -16.33 -0.80
C GLU A 65 20.62 -15.39 -1.07
N PRO A 66 21.45 -15.05 -0.06
CA PRO A 66 22.52 -14.06 -0.21
C PRO A 66 23.70 -14.58 -1.04
N HIS A 67 24.19 -13.75 -1.94
CA HIS A 67 25.42 -13.94 -2.73
C HIS A 67 26.61 -13.32 -1.99
N THR A 68 27.12 -14.01 -0.97
CA THR A 68 28.18 -13.47 -0.09
C THR A 68 29.52 -13.19 -0.79
N GLU A 69 29.78 -13.88 -1.89
CA GLU A 69 30.96 -13.75 -2.74
C GLU A 69 31.00 -12.43 -3.52
N GLU A 70 29.86 -11.77 -3.72
CA GLU A 70 29.76 -10.53 -4.51
C GLU A 70 29.95 -9.27 -3.67
N GLY A 71 30.24 -9.42 -2.38
CA GLY A 71 30.43 -8.31 -1.45
C GLY A 71 29.10 -7.66 -1.06
N LYS A 72 29.16 -6.48 -0.43
CA LYS A 72 27.98 -5.71 -0.01
C LYS A 72 27.71 -4.57 -0.99
N ASN A 73 26.44 -4.19 -1.16
CA ASN A 73 26.05 -2.97 -1.85
C ASN A 73 26.41 -1.72 -0.99
N TYR A 74 26.10 -0.52 -1.49
CA TYR A 74 26.43 0.72 -0.78
C TYR A 74 25.62 0.93 0.51
N THR A 75 24.50 0.22 0.71
CA THR A 75 23.72 0.21 1.97
C THR A 75 24.27 -0.79 2.99
N GLY A 76 25.26 -1.60 2.60
CA GLY A 76 25.87 -2.62 3.45
C GLY A 76 25.18 -3.98 3.43
N ASP A 77 24.22 -4.17 2.53
CA ASP A 77 23.44 -5.39 2.33
C ASP A 77 24.11 -6.31 1.29
N TYR A 78 23.98 -7.62 1.50
CA TYR A 78 24.44 -8.57 0.50
C TYR A 78 23.46 -8.63 -0.67
N PRO A 79 23.95 -8.57 -1.92
CA PRO A 79 23.16 -8.90 -3.08
C PRO A 79 22.55 -10.30 -2.91
N SER A 80 21.31 -10.52 -3.33
CA SER A 80 20.58 -11.78 -3.04
C SER A 80 19.60 -12.14 -4.15
N THR A 81 19.32 -13.43 -4.27
CA THR A 81 18.15 -13.90 -5.01
C THR A 81 16.94 -13.86 -4.09
N LEU A 82 15.87 -13.20 -4.53
CA LEU A 82 14.57 -13.21 -3.88
C LEU A 82 13.66 -14.21 -4.60
N THR A 83 13.21 -15.22 -3.88
CA THR A 83 12.06 -16.03 -4.27
C THR A 83 10.84 -15.55 -3.50
N SER A 84 9.78 -15.20 -4.20
CA SER A 84 8.59 -14.60 -3.61
C SER A 84 7.30 -15.25 -4.09
N LEU A 85 6.31 -15.28 -3.20
CA LEU A 85 4.91 -15.53 -3.54
C LEU A 85 4.14 -14.23 -3.24
N THR A 86 3.56 -13.63 -4.27
CA THR A 86 2.85 -12.36 -4.17
C THR A 86 1.37 -12.54 -4.50
N LEU A 87 0.49 -12.06 -3.64
CA LEU A 87 -0.94 -11.96 -3.89
C LEU A 87 -1.25 -10.61 -4.52
N LEU A 88 -1.79 -10.60 -5.73
CA LEU A 88 -2.36 -9.43 -6.38
C LEU A 88 -3.86 -9.45 -6.09
N PRO A 89 -4.37 -8.63 -5.15
CA PRO A 89 -5.77 -8.67 -4.76
C PRO A 89 -6.68 -8.32 -5.93
N TRP A 90 -7.84 -8.98 -6.04
CA TRP A 90 -8.83 -8.62 -7.04
C TRP A 90 -9.28 -7.16 -6.86
N TYR A 91 -9.40 -6.42 -7.96
CA TYR A 91 -9.83 -5.01 -7.91
C TYR A 91 -11.34 -4.86 -7.65
N ALA A 92 -12.11 -5.94 -7.77
CA ALA A 92 -13.55 -5.99 -7.54
C ALA A 92 -13.96 -7.35 -6.99
N ASP A 93 -15.13 -7.40 -6.34
CA ASP A 93 -15.76 -8.65 -5.93
C ASP A 93 -16.02 -9.60 -7.11
N GLU A 94 -16.07 -10.91 -6.81
CA GLU A 94 -16.26 -11.98 -7.82
C GLU A 94 -17.46 -11.75 -8.76
N ALA A 95 -18.53 -11.13 -8.27
CA ALA A 95 -19.72 -10.81 -9.06
C ALA A 95 -19.49 -9.73 -10.12
N ASN A 96 -18.52 -8.84 -9.89
CA ASN A 96 -18.19 -7.70 -10.75
C ASN A 96 -16.94 -7.95 -11.62
N LEU A 97 -16.16 -9.01 -11.34
CA LEU A 97 -15.03 -9.39 -12.18
C LEU A 97 -15.49 -9.91 -13.55
N PRO A 98 -14.77 -9.55 -14.64
CA PRO A 98 -15.02 -10.11 -15.97
C PRO A 98 -14.77 -11.61 -16.02
N GLU A 99 -15.11 -12.25 -17.15
CA GLU A 99 -14.86 -13.68 -17.36
C GLU A 99 -13.36 -14.01 -17.39
N ILE A 100 -12.56 -13.12 -17.96
CA ILE A 100 -11.11 -13.19 -18.01
C ILE A 100 -10.51 -11.84 -17.61
N VAL A 101 -9.46 -11.87 -16.80
CA VAL A 101 -8.71 -10.70 -16.33
C VAL A 101 -7.34 -10.71 -16.96
N LEU A 102 -6.90 -9.58 -17.50
CA LEU A 102 -5.55 -9.38 -18.00
C LEU A 102 -4.58 -9.13 -16.84
N VAL A 103 -3.66 -10.05 -16.60
CA VAL A 103 -2.55 -9.87 -15.67
C VAL A 103 -1.34 -9.37 -16.43
N ALA A 104 -0.65 -8.37 -15.91
CA ALA A 104 0.60 -7.91 -16.50
C ALA A 104 1.65 -7.54 -15.44
N VAL A 105 2.91 -7.80 -15.77
CA VAL A 105 4.10 -7.33 -15.03
C VAL A 105 4.93 -6.52 -16.02
N LEU A 106 5.05 -5.22 -15.79
CA LEU A 106 5.66 -4.28 -16.73
C LEU A 106 6.80 -3.50 -16.07
N GLY A 107 7.95 -3.46 -16.73
CA GLY A 107 9.09 -2.63 -16.38
C GLY A 107 9.61 -1.94 -17.64
N GLU A 108 9.73 -0.62 -17.61
CA GLU A 108 10.07 0.19 -18.80
C GLU A 108 11.53 0.04 -19.26
N GLY A 109 12.38 -0.57 -18.42
CA GLY A 109 13.81 -0.68 -18.66
C GLY A 109 14.51 0.69 -18.75
N GLY A 110 15.80 0.69 -19.10
CA GLY A 110 16.56 1.92 -19.33
C GLY A 110 17.71 2.11 -18.35
N ILE A 111 18.17 3.35 -18.19
CA ILE A 111 19.33 3.68 -17.35
C ILE A 111 18.95 4.83 -16.43
N ASP A 112 19.05 4.61 -15.13
CA ASP A 112 18.97 5.67 -14.12
C ASP A 112 20.37 6.07 -13.68
N SER A 113 20.65 7.37 -13.71
CA SER A 113 21.87 7.94 -13.14
C SER A 113 21.56 8.51 -11.76
N GLY A 114 22.43 8.28 -10.79
CA GLY A 114 22.29 8.79 -9.43
C GLY A 114 23.64 9.04 -8.78
N GLN A 115 23.61 9.49 -7.54
CA GLN A 115 24.79 9.56 -6.67
C GLN A 115 24.51 8.80 -5.39
N THR A 116 25.51 8.06 -4.91
CA THR A 116 25.48 7.50 -3.55
C THR A 116 25.49 8.62 -2.50
N GLY A 117 25.17 8.28 -1.24
CA GLY A 117 25.18 9.25 -0.14
C GLY A 117 26.55 9.92 0.11
N ASP A 118 27.64 9.35 -0.39
CA ASP A 118 29.01 9.89 -0.37
C ASP A 118 29.43 10.59 -1.68
N GLY A 119 28.48 10.80 -2.62
CA GLY A 119 28.69 11.59 -3.83
C GLY A 119 29.37 10.86 -4.99
N ILE A 120 29.38 9.53 -4.99
CA ILE A 120 29.90 8.72 -6.10
C ILE A 120 28.79 8.56 -7.15
N ASP A 121 29.08 8.93 -8.39
CA ASP A 121 28.17 8.71 -9.51
C ASP A 121 27.92 7.21 -9.70
N ILE A 122 26.66 6.81 -9.70
CA ILE A 122 26.20 5.45 -9.99
C ILE A 122 25.30 5.44 -11.21
N THR A 123 25.38 4.36 -11.97
CA THR A 123 24.51 4.08 -13.10
C THR A 123 23.82 2.75 -12.83
N ILE A 124 22.49 2.76 -12.89
CA ILE A 124 21.65 1.59 -12.68
C ILE A 124 20.96 1.29 -14.01
N GLU A 125 21.29 0.17 -14.64
CA GLU A 125 20.54 -0.37 -15.76
C GLU A 125 19.27 -1.06 -15.21
N LYS A 126 18.16 -0.81 -15.89
CA LYS A 126 16.85 -1.37 -15.60
C LYS A 126 16.51 -2.30 -16.73
N GLU A 127 16.15 -3.52 -16.39
CA GLU A 127 15.69 -4.47 -17.38
C GLU A 127 14.27 -4.13 -17.81
N ARG A 128 14.01 -4.33 -19.10
CA ARG A 128 12.66 -4.20 -19.62
C ARG A 128 11.89 -5.48 -19.31
N ILE A 129 10.79 -5.36 -18.59
CA ILE A 129 9.89 -6.47 -18.26
C ILE A 129 8.57 -6.22 -19.00
N GLN A 130 8.11 -7.23 -19.73
CA GLN A 130 6.89 -7.22 -20.53
C GLN A 130 6.25 -8.61 -20.46
N ILE A 131 5.56 -8.89 -19.36
CA ILE A 131 4.81 -10.13 -19.19
C ILE A 131 3.33 -9.77 -19.17
N ALA A 132 2.53 -10.49 -19.95
CA ALA A 132 1.08 -10.34 -19.96
C ALA A 132 0.42 -11.69 -20.26
N PHE A 133 -0.65 -12.02 -19.53
CA PHE A 133 -1.46 -13.22 -19.74
C PHE A 133 -2.88 -13.00 -19.25
N TYR A 134 -3.85 -13.75 -19.77
CA TYR A 134 -5.20 -13.76 -19.22
C TYR A 134 -5.37 -14.87 -18.20
N ILE A 135 -6.13 -14.60 -17.15
CA ILE A 135 -6.57 -15.59 -16.18
C ILE A 135 -8.08 -15.51 -15.99
N ASN A 136 -8.75 -16.66 -15.94
CA ASN A 136 -10.15 -16.71 -15.55
C ASN A 136 -10.24 -16.76 -14.00
N PRO A 137 -10.86 -15.77 -13.32
CA PRO A 137 -10.90 -15.74 -11.86
C PRO A 137 -11.70 -16.91 -11.26
N ARG A 138 -12.61 -17.52 -12.01
CA ARG A 138 -13.52 -18.58 -11.54
C ARG A 138 -12.95 -19.97 -11.79
N THR A 139 -12.34 -20.18 -12.95
CA THR A 139 -11.77 -21.49 -13.35
C THR A 139 -10.27 -21.60 -13.10
N GLY A 140 -9.56 -20.47 -12.93
CA GLY A 140 -8.10 -20.40 -12.85
C GLY A 140 -7.39 -20.73 -14.17
N GLU A 141 -8.12 -20.86 -15.28
CA GLU A 141 -7.54 -21.13 -16.59
C GLU A 141 -6.68 -19.94 -17.04
N ILE A 142 -5.44 -20.23 -17.43
CA ILE A 142 -4.48 -19.23 -17.92
C ILE A 142 -4.34 -19.35 -19.44
N THR A 143 -4.43 -18.20 -20.12
CA THR A 143 -4.14 -18.06 -21.54
C THR A 143 -2.88 -17.22 -21.72
N LEU A 144 -1.85 -17.84 -22.29
CA LEU A 144 -0.61 -17.19 -22.68
C LEU A 144 -0.71 -16.60 -24.09
N PRO A 145 0.04 -15.52 -24.40
CA PRO A 145 0.12 -15.00 -25.75
C PRO A 145 0.75 -16.04 -26.68
N LYS A 146 0.22 -16.18 -27.90
CA LYS A 146 0.71 -17.15 -28.89
C LYS A 146 2.05 -16.75 -29.51
N ASP A 147 2.37 -15.46 -29.49
CA ASP A 147 3.56 -14.87 -30.08
C ASP A 147 3.92 -13.53 -29.41
N ASP A 148 5.10 -12.98 -29.76
CA ASP A 148 5.61 -11.72 -29.22
C ASP A 148 4.72 -10.51 -29.57
N ALA A 149 4.07 -10.54 -30.75
CA ALA A 149 3.20 -9.44 -31.19
C ALA A 149 1.91 -9.37 -30.35
N GLU A 150 1.34 -10.52 -30.02
CA GLU A 150 0.18 -10.63 -29.14
C GLU A 150 0.54 -10.21 -27.70
N ARG A 151 1.72 -10.61 -27.21
CA ARG A 151 2.24 -10.14 -25.92
C ARG A 151 2.38 -8.62 -25.90
N GLU A 152 3.01 -8.03 -26.91
CA GLU A 152 3.18 -6.58 -27.01
C GLU A 152 1.83 -5.84 -27.05
N ALA A 153 0.85 -6.37 -27.80
CA ALA A 153 -0.49 -5.82 -27.85
C ALA A 153 -1.20 -5.86 -26.49
N TRP A 154 -1.00 -6.92 -25.69
CA TRP A 154 -1.58 -7.04 -24.36
C TRP A 154 -0.88 -6.11 -23.34
N CYS A 155 0.44 -5.98 -23.43
CA CYS A 155 1.19 -5.00 -22.63
C CYS A 155 0.72 -3.56 -22.96
N GLU A 156 0.52 -3.24 -24.24
CA GLU A 156 0.03 -1.92 -24.66
C GLU A 156 -1.41 -1.67 -24.20
N LYS A 157 -2.29 -2.67 -24.32
CA LYS A 157 -3.65 -2.61 -23.74
C LYS A 157 -3.59 -2.31 -22.24
N THR A 158 -2.67 -2.95 -21.51
CA THR A 158 -2.49 -2.68 -20.08
C THR A 158 -2.10 -1.23 -19.83
N ARG A 159 -1.13 -0.68 -20.58
CA ARG A 159 -0.72 0.73 -20.45
C ARG A 159 -1.87 1.70 -20.72
N GLN A 160 -2.66 1.43 -21.76
CA GLN A 160 -3.82 2.25 -22.11
C GLN A 160 -4.87 2.24 -21.00
N LEU A 161 -5.16 1.08 -20.44
CA LEU A 161 -6.08 0.95 -19.30
C LEU A 161 -5.49 1.65 -18.06
N ALA A 162 -4.20 1.48 -17.79
CA ALA A 162 -3.57 2.10 -16.62
C ALA A 162 -3.58 3.64 -16.66
N ALA A 163 -3.58 4.21 -17.86
CA ALA A 163 -3.58 5.65 -18.10
C ALA A 163 -4.98 6.27 -18.23
N ASP A 164 -6.07 5.51 -18.09
CA ASP A 164 -7.44 6.00 -18.33
C ASP A 164 -8.11 6.68 -17.12
N GLY A 165 -7.35 6.88 -16.05
CA GLY A 165 -7.82 7.50 -14.80
C GLY A 165 -8.17 6.49 -13.70
N ARG A 166 -8.24 5.18 -13.99
CA ARG A 166 -8.59 4.15 -12.98
C ARG A 166 -7.62 4.03 -11.80
N ASN A 167 -6.39 4.51 -11.98
CA ASN A 167 -5.33 4.52 -10.97
C ASN A 167 -5.17 5.88 -10.28
N GLU A 168 -5.99 6.87 -10.62
CA GLU A 168 -5.92 8.18 -10.00
C GLU A 168 -6.39 8.13 -8.54
N ARG A 169 -5.69 8.88 -7.69
CA ARG A 169 -6.10 9.07 -6.29
C ARG A 169 -7.41 9.83 -6.24
N THR A 170 -8.29 9.38 -5.36
CA THR A 170 -9.59 10.02 -5.11
C THR A 170 -9.77 10.27 -3.63
N TYR A 171 -10.67 11.18 -3.28
CA TYR A 171 -11.05 11.42 -1.90
C TYR A 171 -12.54 11.74 -1.78
N CYS A 172 -13.08 11.56 -0.58
CA CYS A 172 -14.42 11.97 -0.18
C CYS A 172 -14.31 12.82 1.10
N PRO A 173 -14.90 14.01 1.17
CA PRO A 173 -15.07 14.71 2.44
C PRO A 173 -15.80 13.83 3.45
N LEU A 174 -15.39 13.88 4.71
CA LEU A 174 -16.08 13.21 5.80
C LEU A 174 -16.71 14.24 6.71
N GLU A 175 -17.88 13.90 7.25
CA GLU A 175 -18.53 14.67 8.30
C GLU A 175 -18.54 13.86 9.60
N GLY A 176 -18.26 14.54 10.70
CA GLY A 176 -18.39 13.97 12.04
C GLY A 176 -17.36 14.53 13.00
N SER A 177 -17.77 14.68 14.26
CA SER A 177 -16.87 15.04 15.34
C SER A 177 -17.37 14.43 16.65
N GLN A 178 -16.45 14.10 17.54
CA GLN A 178 -16.75 13.57 18.87
C GLN A 178 -15.79 14.15 19.89
N THR A 179 -16.31 14.56 21.04
CA THR A 179 -15.51 15.01 22.19
C THR A 179 -15.61 14.01 23.34
N VAL A 180 -14.46 13.56 23.86
CA VAL A 180 -14.34 12.69 25.04
C VAL A 180 -13.27 13.24 25.98
N GLY A 181 -13.58 13.36 27.27
CA GLY A 181 -12.60 13.81 28.27
C GLY A 181 -11.97 15.19 28.01
N GLY A 182 -12.59 16.04 27.18
CA GLY A 182 -12.05 17.35 26.77
C GLY A 182 -11.21 17.31 25.48
N VAL A 183 -10.97 16.13 24.92
CA VAL A 183 -10.30 15.94 23.63
C VAL A 183 -11.35 15.73 22.54
N THR A 184 -11.20 16.42 21.41
CA THR A 184 -12.14 16.36 20.28
C THR A 184 -11.46 15.77 19.06
N LEU A 185 -12.08 14.77 18.43
CA LEU A 185 -11.67 14.25 17.12
C LEU A 185 -12.67 14.72 16.06
N THR A 186 -12.18 15.28 14.96
CA THR A 186 -13.00 15.76 13.83
C THR A 186 -12.56 15.09 12.55
N LEU A 187 -13.48 14.42 11.84
CA LEU A 187 -13.22 13.79 10.55
C LEU A 187 -13.12 14.85 9.46
N GLU A 188 -12.20 14.66 8.52
CA GLU A 188 -11.99 15.60 7.41
C GLU A 188 -12.25 14.95 6.05
N ARG A 189 -11.58 13.84 5.76
CA ARG A 189 -11.73 13.15 4.47
C ARG A 189 -11.28 11.69 4.50
N LEU A 190 -11.84 10.92 3.58
CA LEU A 190 -11.45 9.58 3.21
C LEU A 190 -10.67 9.64 1.90
N GLY A 191 -9.43 9.16 1.89
CA GLY A 191 -8.58 9.09 0.71
C GLY A 191 -8.47 7.66 0.19
N PHE A 192 -8.43 7.49 -1.13
CA PHE A 192 -8.24 6.21 -1.79
C PHE A 192 -7.01 6.27 -2.70
N ASP A 193 -6.09 5.34 -2.49
CA ASP A 193 -4.98 5.07 -3.40
C ASP A 193 -5.21 3.71 -4.08
N PRO A 194 -5.78 3.69 -5.30
CA PRO A 194 -6.01 2.44 -6.02
C PRO A 194 -4.72 1.67 -6.28
N THR A 195 -3.59 2.35 -6.48
CA THR A 195 -2.30 1.72 -6.82
C THR A 195 -1.72 0.89 -5.67
N GLN A 196 -2.03 1.29 -4.44
CA GLN A 196 -1.62 0.59 -3.22
C GLN A 196 -2.73 -0.27 -2.65
N HIS A 197 -3.95 -0.20 -3.21
CA HIS A 197 -5.17 -0.71 -2.61
C HIS A 197 -5.33 -0.22 -1.16
N TYR A 198 -5.04 1.08 -0.92
CA TYR A 198 -5.11 1.67 0.42
C TYR A 198 -6.20 2.71 0.57
N LEU A 199 -6.77 2.71 1.77
CA LEU A 199 -7.70 3.68 2.28
C LEU A 199 -7.02 4.47 3.41
N PHE A 200 -7.14 5.79 3.36
CA PHE A 200 -6.59 6.72 4.33
C PHE A 200 -7.71 7.52 4.96
N ILE A 201 -7.67 7.72 6.27
CA ILE A 201 -8.62 8.60 6.95
C ILE A 201 -7.89 9.81 7.51
N ARG A 202 -8.30 10.99 7.09
CA ARG A 202 -7.80 12.24 7.65
C ARG A 202 -8.78 12.75 8.71
N TYR A 203 -8.23 13.13 9.85
CA TYR A 203 -8.95 13.74 10.97
C TYR A 203 -8.00 14.69 11.72
N THR A 204 -8.58 15.60 12.51
CA THR A 204 -7.85 16.41 13.49
C THR A 204 -8.18 15.95 14.91
N ILE A 205 -7.23 16.13 15.83
CA ILE A 205 -7.46 15.94 17.27
C ILE A 205 -7.04 17.19 18.03
N ASP A 206 -7.98 17.72 18.80
CA ASP A 206 -7.79 18.94 19.58
C ASP A 206 -7.93 18.64 21.08
N GLY A 207 -7.16 19.33 21.91
CA GLY A 207 -7.27 19.26 23.37
C GLY A 207 -6.36 18.26 24.07
N LEU A 208 -5.40 17.65 23.36
CA LEU A 208 -4.33 16.84 23.97
C LEU A 208 -3.24 17.72 24.60
N TYR A 209 -2.78 17.33 25.78
CA TYR A 209 -1.62 17.89 26.46
C TYR A 209 -0.30 17.46 25.78
N CYS A 210 -0.21 16.22 25.31
CA CYS A 210 0.90 15.69 24.53
C CYS A 210 0.37 15.02 23.23
N PRO A 211 0.13 15.79 22.15
CA PRO A 211 -0.44 15.27 20.91
C PRO A 211 0.26 14.04 20.31
N PRO A 212 1.61 13.92 20.37
CA PRO A 212 2.30 12.71 19.90
C PRO A 212 1.90 11.42 20.63
N GLU A 213 1.31 11.48 21.82
CA GLU A 213 0.85 10.29 22.56
C GLU A 213 -0.25 9.52 21.80
N SER A 214 -1.06 10.23 21.01
CA SER A 214 -2.13 9.63 20.20
C SER A 214 -1.62 8.56 19.22
N HIS A 215 -0.42 8.74 18.66
CA HIS A 215 0.23 7.79 17.72
C HIS A 215 0.58 6.42 18.32
N TYR A 216 0.42 6.23 19.63
CA TYR A 216 0.72 4.98 20.32
C TYR A 216 -0.50 4.14 20.67
N SER A 217 -1.67 4.65 20.34
CA SER A 217 -2.92 3.91 20.42
C SER A 217 -3.31 3.46 19.02
N VAL A 218 -3.65 2.18 18.89
CA VAL A 218 -4.10 1.61 17.63
C VAL A 218 -5.53 2.06 17.37
N GLN A 219 -5.74 2.70 16.23
CA GLN A 219 -7.07 3.01 15.72
C GLN A 219 -7.66 1.78 15.04
N HIS A 220 -8.91 1.46 15.34
CA HIS A 220 -9.68 0.43 14.66
C HIS A 220 -10.64 1.08 13.68
N ILE A 221 -10.51 0.74 12.39
CA ILE A 221 -11.35 1.28 11.32
C ILE A 221 -12.20 0.16 10.75
N TYR A 222 -13.49 0.42 10.62
CA TYR A 222 -14.46 -0.51 10.05
C TYR A 222 -15.10 0.10 8.82
N MET A 223 -15.24 -0.70 7.76
CA MET A 223 -16.07 -0.39 6.60
C MET A 223 -17.24 -1.36 6.58
N ASP A 224 -18.47 -0.86 6.65
CA ASP A 224 -19.71 -1.66 6.74
C ASP A 224 -19.64 -2.78 7.80
N GLY A 225 -19.01 -2.48 8.95
CA GLY A 225 -18.86 -3.40 10.07
C GLY A 225 -17.72 -4.41 9.96
N VAL A 226 -16.96 -4.42 8.86
CA VAL A 226 -15.74 -5.23 8.69
C VAL A 226 -14.52 -4.40 9.08
N GLU A 227 -13.72 -4.91 10.01
CA GLU A 227 -12.47 -4.25 10.42
C GLU A 227 -11.44 -4.30 9.30
N LEU A 228 -10.87 -3.15 8.96
CA LEU A 228 -9.82 -3.01 7.96
C LEU A 228 -8.47 -3.24 8.60
N GLU A 229 -7.63 -4.06 7.97
CA GLU A 229 -6.26 -4.30 8.42
C GLU A 229 -5.43 -3.01 8.28
N GLY A 230 -4.87 -2.55 9.40
CA GLY A 230 -3.99 -1.38 9.48
C GLY A 230 -2.51 -1.76 9.51
N TRP A 231 -1.66 -0.88 8.99
CA TRP A 231 -0.21 -1.10 8.94
C TRP A 231 0.53 -0.69 10.22
N ASP A 232 -0.03 0.21 11.03
CA ASP A 232 0.62 0.68 12.25
C ASP A 232 0.14 -0.09 13.50
N LYS A 233 1.10 -0.64 14.24
CA LYS A 233 0.87 -1.35 15.52
C LYS A 233 1.11 -0.48 16.75
N GLY A 234 1.34 0.82 16.56
CA GLY A 234 1.69 1.75 17.62
C GLY A 234 3.13 1.56 18.12
N GLY A 235 3.81 2.68 18.38
CA GLY A 235 5.08 2.70 19.12
C GLY A 235 4.90 2.94 20.63
N GLN A 236 5.99 3.24 21.34
CA GLN A 236 5.94 3.87 22.68
C GLN A 236 6.94 5.04 22.71
N TYR A 237 6.56 6.21 23.25
CA TYR A 237 7.50 7.30 23.52
C TYR A 237 8.40 6.90 24.71
N THR A 238 9.72 6.99 24.57
CA THR A 238 10.64 6.80 25.71
C THR A 238 10.65 8.05 26.59
N ALA A 239 10.84 7.88 27.90
CA ALA A 239 10.91 9.01 28.85
C ALA A 239 12.04 10.01 28.52
N GLU A 240 13.09 9.56 27.84
CA GLU A 240 14.24 10.36 27.43
C GLU A 240 13.90 11.29 26.26
N ALA A 241 13.20 10.76 25.23
CA ALA A 241 12.71 11.59 24.13
C ALA A 241 11.71 12.64 24.62
N ALA A 242 10.87 12.24 25.59
CA ALA A 242 9.86 13.12 26.19
C ALA A 242 10.49 14.33 26.90
N THR A 243 11.51 14.06 27.70
CA THR A 243 12.27 15.07 28.44
C THR A 243 12.94 16.03 27.46
N LEU A 244 13.55 15.51 26.39
CA LEU A 244 14.16 16.31 25.34
C LEU A 244 13.14 17.24 24.67
N TRP A 245 11.92 16.78 24.40
CA TRP A 245 10.86 17.60 23.79
C TRP A 245 10.39 18.73 24.72
N VAL A 246 10.18 18.43 26.01
CA VAL A 246 9.81 19.43 27.04
C VAL A 246 10.89 20.50 27.19
N GLU A 247 12.15 20.08 27.26
CA GLU A 247 13.29 20.97 27.49
C GLU A 247 13.63 21.81 26.25
N SER A 248 13.37 21.30 25.05
CA SER A 248 13.72 21.97 23.78
C SER A 248 12.67 22.98 23.32
N TYR A 249 11.37 22.72 23.54
CA TYR A 249 10.29 23.52 22.96
C TYR A 249 9.53 24.40 23.98
N GLY A 250 9.88 24.32 25.27
CA GLY A 250 9.28 25.14 26.32
C GLY A 250 7.88 24.68 26.73
N THR A 251 7.37 25.23 27.84
CA THR A 251 6.07 24.86 28.44
C THR A 251 4.96 24.75 27.39
N PHE A 252 4.35 23.58 27.31
CA PHE A 252 3.33 23.22 26.34
C PHE A 252 2.11 24.13 26.44
N THR A 253 1.97 25.03 25.47
CA THR A 253 0.66 25.50 25.05
C THR A 253 -0.13 24.29 24.56
N THR A 254 -1.39 24.17 24.96
CA THR A 254 -2.36 23.25 24.34
C THR A 254 -2.24 23.40 22.83
N PHE A 255 -1.92 22.32 22.13
CA PHE A 255 -1.99 22.33 20.68
C PHE A 255 -3.45 22.11 20.33
N ASP A 256 -4.07 23.16 19.78
CA ASP A 256 -5.48 23.17 19.37
C ASP A 256 -5.68 22.58 17.96
N ASP A 257 -4.64 21.97 17.38
CA ASP A 257 -4.70 21.28 16.09
C ASP A 257 -3.51 20.31 15.95
N TRP A 258 -3.79 19.01 15.89
CA TRP A 258 -2.82 17.98 15.49
C TRP A 258 -3.37 17.20 14.29
N GLU A 259 -2.78 17.47 13.13
CA GLU A 259 -2.97 16.66 11.94
C GLU A 259 -2.20 15.35 12.11
N SER A 260 -2.92 14.25 12.36
CA SER A 260 -2.30 12.93 12.23
C SER A 260 -2.65 12.35 10.87
N ASN A 261 -1.62 11.95 10.12
CA ASN A 261 -1.79 11.05 9.00
C ASN A 261 -2.10 9.67 9.58
N THR A 262 -3.26 9.10 9.28
CA THR A 262 -3.42 7.65 9.51
C THR A 262 -2.51 6.88 8.58
N SER A 263 -2.02 5.76 9.12
CA SER A 263 -1.42 4.70 8.31
C SER A 263 -2.45 4.16 7.31
N GLY A 264 -1.99 3.77 6.11
CA GLY A 264 -2.88 3.22 5.10
C GLY A 264 -3.52 1.91 5.58
N HIS A 265 -4.83 1.79 5.39
CA HIS A 265 -5.58 0.56 5.65
C HIS A 265 -5.78 -0.19 4.34
N SER A 266 -5.64 -1.51 4.37
CA SER A 266 -5.92 -2.34 3.19
C SER A 266 -7.38 -2.21 2.79
N MET A 267 -7.61 -1.83 1.54
CA MET A 267 -8.93 -1.67 0.96
C MET A 267 -9.33 -2.96 0.22
N PRO A 268 -10.54 -3.48 0.45
CA PRO A 268 -10.96 -4.73 -0.17
C PRO A 268 -11.25 -4.62 -1.67
N THR A 269 -11.54 -3.43 -2.19
CA THR A 269 -12.02 -3.22 -3.58
C THR A 269 -11.81 -1.77 -4.02
N VAL A 270 -11.49 -1.51 -5.30
CA VAL A 270 -11.26 -0.13 -5.78
C VAL A 270 -12.53 0.73 -5.77
N PRO A 271 -12.43 2.08 -5.68
CA PRO A 271 -13.58 2.96 -5.44
C PRO A 271 -14.74 2.79 -6.44
N GLN A 272 -14.42 2.46 -7.70
CA GLN A 272 -15.42 2.24 -8.74
C GLN A 272 -16.40 1.09 -8.44
N TYR A 273 -16.03 0.12 -7.61
CA TYR A 273 -16.89 -1.03 -7.29
C TYR A 273 -17.42 -1.01 -5.86
N LEU A 274 -17.14 0.05 -5.09
CA LEU A 274 -17.81 0.28 -3.80
C LEU A 274 -19.33 0.43 -3.99
N PRO A 275 -20.14 0.08 -2.96
CA PRO A 275 -21.57 0.34 -2.98
C PRO A 275 -21.85 1.85 -3.06
N ASP A 276 -23.06 2.23 -3.50
CA ASP A 276 -23.47 3.64 -3.62
C ASP A 276 -23.37 4.38 -2.27
N THR A 277 -23.56 3.65 -1.17
CA THR A 277 -23.39 4.13 0.20
C THR A 277 -22.73 3.06 1.05
N PHE A 278 -21.80 3.44 1.91
CA PHE A 278 -21.20 2.59 2.93
C PHE A 278 -20.89 3.40 4.20
N GLU A 279 -20.76 2.73 5.32
CA GLU A 279 -20.38 3.33 6.60
C GLU A 279 -18.89 3.16 6.87
N ILE A 280 -18.27 4.21 7.40
CA ILE A 280 -16.96 4.18 8.02
C ILE A 280 -17.15 4.42 9.51
N ARG A 281 -16.66 3.49 10.33
CA ARG A 281 -16.63 3.61 11.78
C ARG A 281 -15.20 3.57 12.29
N ILE A 282 -14.86 4.51 13.17
CA ILE A 282 -13.56 4.61 13.82
C ILE A 282 -13.78 4.40 15.31
N VAL A 283 -13.09 3.41 15.86
CA VAL A 283 -13.02 3.14 17.29
C VAL A 283 -11.58 3.37 17.74
N TRP A 284 -11.39 4.22 18.75
CA TRP A 284 -10.05 4.61 19.16
C TRP A 284 -9.97 5.01 20.63
N ASP A 285 -9.26 4.21 21.42
CA ASP A 285 -8.90 4.58 22.79
C ASP A 285 -7.85 5.68 22.76
N VAL A 286 -8.20 6.86 23.25
CA VAL A 286 -7.27 8.00 23.32
C VAL A 286 -6.64 8.09 24.71
N TYR A 287 -5.31 8.14 24.70
CA TYR A 287 -4.49 8.37 25.87
C TYR A 287 -3.76 9.70 25.71
N ASP A 288 -3.42 10.29 26.85
CA ASP A 288 -2.62 11.50 26.91
C ASP A 288 -1.66 11.42 28.10
N ARG A 289 -0.87 12.47 28.31
CA ARG A 289 0.03 12.61 29.44
C ARG A 289 -0.55 13.59 30.46
N ASP A 290 -0.47 13.27 31.75
CA ASP A 290 -0.74 14.23 32.81
C ASP A 290 0.45 15.18 33.04
N LYS A 291 0.32 16.09 34.01
CA LYS A 291 1.38 17.07 34.35
C LYS A 291 2.63 16.41 34.90
N GLU A 292 2.50 15.22 35.46
CA GLU A 292 3.55 14.34 35.97
C GLU A 292 4.07 13.36 34.89
N TYR A 293 3.60 13.49 33.65
CA TYR A 293 3.95 12.68 32.47
C TYR A 293 3.53 11.20 32.54
N ASN A 294 2.60 10.85 33.43
CA ASN A 294 1.98 9.53 33.40
C ASN A 294 1.03 9.44 32.21
N ARG A 295 1.04 8.29 31.54
CA ARG A 295 0.04 7.98 30.52
C ARG A 295 -1.31 7.80 31.20
N VAL A 296 -2.29 8.62 30.83
CA VAL A 296 -3.64 8.61 31.35
C VAL A 296 -4.62 8.28 30.24
N PHE A 297 -5.60 7.44 30.54
CA PHE A 297 -6.71 7.18 29.62
C PHE A 297 -7.68 8.35 29.67
N ILE A 298 -7.97 8.95 28.51
CA ILE A 298 -8.88 10.09 28.40
C ILE A 298 -10.30 9.61 28.09
N GLY A 299 -10.43 8.65 27.17
CA GLY A 299 -11.71 8.13 26.72
C GLY A 299 -11.56 7.31 25.43
N ALA A 300 -12.69 6.90 24.87
CA ALA A 300 -12.72 6.17 23.61
C ALA A 300 -13.58 6.92 22.59
N PHE A 301 -13.01 7.22 21.43
CA PHE A 301 -13.78 7.63 20.27
C PHE A 301 -14.50 6.40 19.69
N ASP A 302 -15.73 6.62 19.26
CA ASP A 302 -16.58 5.68 18.54
C ASP A 302 -17.46 6.53 17.59
N ILE A 303 -16.87 6.89 16.46
CA ILE A 303 -17.47 7.80 15.49
C ILE A 303 -17.83 7.02 14.23
N THR A 304 -19.04 7.24 13.71
CA THR A 304 -19.52 6.61 12.48
C THR A 304 -19.97 7.71 11.52
N THR A 305 -19.60 7.57 10.25
CA THR A 305 -19.99 8.48 9.17
C THR A 305 -20.40 7.67 7.94
N THR A 306 -21.37 8.18 7.19
CA THR A 306 -21.84 7.55 5.95
C THR A 306 -21.17 8.23 4.77
N VAL A 307 -20.57 7.43 3.89
CA VAL A 307 -19.94 7.88 2.67
C VAL A 307 -20.88 7.61 1.50
N HIS A 308 -21.06 8.61 0.64
CA HIS A 308 -21.75 8.46 -0.63
C HIS A 308 -20.72 8.37 -1.75
N LYS A 309 -20.79 7.32 -2.57
CA LYS A 309 -19.88 7.14 -3.69
C LYS A 309 -19.90 8.31 -4.68
N ALA A 310 -21.04 8.99 -4.79
CA ALA A 310 -21.20 10.17 -5.63
C ALA A 310 -20.34 11.37 -5.19
N ASP A 311 -19.87 11.39 -3.94
CA ASP A 311 -19.03 12.46 -3.38
C ASP A 311 -17.53 12.13 -3.49
N ILE A 312 -17.18 10.94 -3.98
CA ILE A 312 -15.80 10.55 -4.27
C ILE A 312 -15.35 11.26 -5.55
N VAL A 313 -14.33 12.11 -5.44
CA VAL A 313 -13.80 12.91 -6.55
C VAL A 313 -12.29 12.74 -6.70
N PRO A 314 -11.72 12.94 -7.91
CA PRO A 314 -10.27 12.99 -8.10
C PRO A 314 -9.63 14.05 -7.23
N GLY A 315 -8.49 13.72 -6.61
CA GLY A 315 -7.76 14.68 -5.80
C GLY A 315 -6.57 14.10 -5.07
N LYS A 316 -5.79 14.99 -4.45
CA LYS A 316 -4.66 14.59 -3.62
C LYS A 316 -5.17 14.07 -2.27
N LEU A 317 -4.50 13.03 -1.76
CA LEU A 317 -4.76 12.48 -0.43
C LEU A 317 -4.32 13.46 0.68
N TRP A 318 -3.28 14.26 0.40
CA TRP A 318 -2.62 15.18 1.32
C TRP A 318 -2.61 16.60 0.75
N ASP A 319 -2.80 17.58 1.62
CA ASP A 319 -2.47 18.97 1.31
C ASP A 319 -0.99 19.14 1.65
N TYR A 320 -0.20 19.64 0.70
CA TYR A 320 1.24 19.87 0.88
C TYR A 320 1.51 21.29 1.34
#